data_AF-A0A7S1CP92-F1
#
_entry.id   AF-A0A7S1CP92-F1
#
_cell.length_a   1.000
_cell.length_b   1.000
_cell.length_c   1.000
_cell.angle_alpha   90.00
_cell.angle_beta   90.00
_cell.angle_gamma   90.00
#
_symmetry.space_group_name_H-M   'P 1'
#
loop_
_entity.id
_entity.type
_entity.pdbx_description
1 polymer ?
#
loop_
_entity_poly.entity_id
_entity_poly.type
_entity_poly.pdbx_seq_one_letter_code
_entity_poly.pdbx_strand_id
1 'polypeptide(L)'
;AFYGGCGPRTWFPCVDTLAARCTFQLSVSAYCSDYEYCTVAASGDLERVVEETRRGRRARRHDFVIGIPVNAYSVAIAAGALQLRYPGYRRGGDKIGAQGGATRGGGGGGG
;
A
#
# COMPACT_ATOMS: atom_id res chain seq x y z
N ALA A 1 11.52 11.30 -32.11
CA ALA A 1 10.88 10.16 -31.43
C ALA A 1 10.59 10.56 -29.99
N PHE A 2 9.31 10.70 -29.61
CA PHE A 2 8.94 10.77 -28.20
C PHE A 2 9.06 9.36 -27.62
N TYR A 3 10.21 9.06 -27.01
CA TYR A 3 10.34 7.87 -26.17
C TYR A 3 9.46 8.09 -24.95
N GLY A 4 8.29 7.43 -24.91
CA GLY A 4 7.42 7.41 -23.75
C GLY A 4 8.24 7.02 -22.53
N GLY A 5 8.44 7.97 -21.62
CA GLY A 5 9.30 7.80 -20.46
C GLY A 5 8.66 6.78 -19.52
N CYS A 6 9.21 5.57 -19.46
CA CYS A 6 9.04 4.69 -18.32
C CYS A 6 10.33 4.80 -17.50
N GLY A 7 10.24 5.28 -16.26
CA GLY A 7 11.41 5.50 -15.42
C GLY A 7 11.10 6.39 -14.21
N PRO A 8 11.96 6.40 -13.19
CA PRO A 8 11.75 7.14 -11.94
C PRO A 8 11.46 8.63 -12.17
N ARG A 9 12.10 9.25 -13.18
CA ARG A 9 11.90 10.66 -13.56
C ARG A 9 10.46 11.04 -13.94
N THR A 10 9.60 10.06 -14.19
CA THR A 10 8.20 10.28 -14.58
C THR A 10 7.29 10.53 -13.39
N TRP A 11 7.71 10.16 -12.19
CA TRP A 11 6.90 10.25 -10.98
C TRP A 11 7.62 10.93 -9.80
N PHE A 12 8.93 11.20 -9.90
CA PHE A 12 9.62 12.16 -9.05
C PHE A 12 10.84 12.79 -9.76
N PRO A 13 11.21 14.05 -9.48
CA PRO A 13 12.42 14.66 -10.03
C PRO A 13 13.67 13.97 -9.50
N CYS A 14 14.53 13.47 -10.39
CA CYS A 14 15.78 12.80 -10.00
C CYS A 14 16.81 12.79 -11.14
N VAL A 15 18.07 12.49 -10.79
CA VAL A 15 19.12 12.16 -11.77
C VAL A 15 18.95 10.70 -12.18
N ASP A 16 18.21 10.48 -13.26
CA ASP A 16 17.86 9.14 -13.77
C ASP A 16 18.97 8.58 -14.67
N THR A 17 20.07 8.15 -14.05
CA THR A 17 21.21 7.49 -14.72
C THR A 17 21.63 6.26 -13.92
N LEU A 18 22.26 5.28 -14.58
CA LEU A 18 22.76 4.08 -13.89
C LEU A 18 23.95 4.37 -12.94
N ALA A 19 24.66 5.48 -13.18
CA ALA A 19 25.85 5.87 -12.42
C ALA A 19 25.52 6.68 -11.16
N ALA A 20 24.45 7.47 -11.19
CA ALA A 20 24.01 8.24 -10.03
C ALA A 20 23.43 7.30 -8.97
N ARG A 21 24.04 7.30 -7.77
CA ARG A 21 23.58 6.53 -6.61
C ARG A 21 23.48 7.42 -5.40
N CYS A 22 22.39 7.31 -4.65
CA CYS A 22 22.19 8.01 -3.40
C CYS A 22 21.31 7.18 -2.46
N THR A 23 21.27 7.58 -1.20
CA THR A 23 20.28 7.07 -0.25
C THR A 23 18.93 7.76 -0.52
N PHE A 24 17.85 7.13 -0.06
CA PHE A 24 16.51 7.68 -0.22
C PHE A 24 15.76 7.61 1.11
N GLN A 25 14.98 8.64 1.38
CA GLN A 25 13.95 8.63 2.40
C GLN A 25 12.60 8.79 1.69
N LEU A 26 11.72 7.80 1.86
CA LEU A 26 10.43 7.75 1.19
C LEU A 26 9.33 7.96 2.23
N SER A 27 8.51 8.99 2.04
CA SER A 27 7.30 9.19 2.83
C SER A 27 6.09 8.93 1.95
N VAL A 28 5.35 7.86 2.23
CA VAL A 28 4.24 7.40 1.40
C VAL A 28 2.92 7.46 2.19
N SER A 29 2.01 8.30 1.73
CA SER A 29 0.64 8.38 2.25
C SER A 29 -0.34 7.80 1.23
N ALA A 30 -1.05 6.74 1.62
CA ALA A 30 -2.07 6.14 0.79
C ALA A 30 -3.47 6.50 1.31
N TYR A 31 -4.28 7.11 0.45
CA TYR A 31 -5.65 7.54 0.77
C TYR A 31 -6.63 6.52 0.20
N CYS A 32 -6.92 5.48 0.98
CA CYS A 32 -7.97 4.51 0.68
C CYS A 32 -9.32 4.97 1.26
N SER A 33 -10.44 4.47 0.71
CA SER A 33 -11.78 4.68 1.30
C SER A 33 -11.85 4.14 2.73
N ASP A 34 -11.18 3.00 2.96
CA ASP A 34 -10.93 2.45 4.28
C ASP A 34 -9.41 2.38 4.52
N TYR A 35 -8.89 3.36 5.25
CA TYR A 35 -7.45 3.56 5.42
C TYR A 35 -6.79 2.44 6.24
N GLU A 36 -7.56 1.68 7.03
CA GLU A 36 -7.04 0.58 7.85
C GLU A 36 -6.67 -0.65 7.00
N TYR A 37 -7.30 -0.82 5.85
CA TYR A 37 -7.04 -1.93 4.92
C TYR A 37 -6.09 -1.55 3.78
N CYS A 38 -5.58 -0.32 3.80
CA CYS A 38 -4.61 0.18 2.84
C CYS A 38 -3.21 -0.31 3.25
N THR A 39 -2.64 -1.22 2.46
CA THR A 39 -1.26 -1.68 2.65
C THR A 39 -0.33 -0.83 1.80
N VAL A 40 0.80 -0.44 2.37
CA VAL A 40 1.87 0.29 1.68
C VAL A 40 3.15 -0.51 1.80
N ALA A 41 3.82 -0.73 0.67
CA ALA A 41 5.14 -1.31 0.59
C ALA A 41 6.03 -0.41 -0.28
N ALA A 42 7.27 -0.19 0.13
CA ALA A 42 8.24 0.58 -0.63
C ALA A 42 9.64 -0.03 -0.47
N SER A 43 10.56 0.34 -1.35
CA SER A 43 11.97 -0.01 -1.20
C SER A 43 12.53 0.56 0.10
N GLY A 44 13.30 -0.26 0.84
CA GLY A 44 13.96 0.13 2.09
C GLY A 44 13.25 -0.41 3.33
N ASP A 45 13.76 0.01 4.49
CA ASP A 45 13.25 -0.41 5.79
C ASP A 45 12.17 0.54 6.27
N LEU A 46 11.07 0.01 6.81
CA LEU A 46 10.02 0.80 7.43
C LEU A 46 10.50 1.32 8.78
N GLU A 47 10.63 2.62 8.92
CA GLU A 47 11.05 3.24 10.18
C GLU A 47 9.87 3.69 11.03
N ARG A 48 8.83 4.23 10.39
CA ARG A 48 7.74 4.88 11.12
C ARG A 48 6.42 4.82 10.36
N VAL A 49 5.34 4.65 11.12
CA VAL A 49 3.95 4.82 10.63
C VAL A 49 3.29 5.90 11.47
N VAL A 50 2.73 6.93 10.82
CA VAL A 50 2.07 8.06 11.47
C VAL A 50 0.66 8.21 10.91
N GLU A 51 -0.34 8.36 11.78
CA GLU A 51 -1.66 8.78 11.33
C GLU A 51 -1.65 10.27 10.98
N GLU A 52 -2.15 10.61 9.79
CA GLU A 52 -2.30 11.98 9.34
C GLU A 52 -3.72 12.25 8.87
N THR A 53 -4.14 13.51 8.96
CA THR A 53 -5.39 13.97 8.36
C THR A 53 -5.07 15.09 7.40
N ARG A 54 -5.36 14.89 6.11
CA ARG A 54 -5.10 15.88 5.06
C ARG A 54 -6.40 16.15 4.31
N ARG A 55 -6.80 17.42 4.26
CA ARG A 55 -8.06 17.86 3.59
C ARG A 55 -9.28 17.06 4.08
N GLY A 56 -9.37 16.80 5.38
CA GLY A 56 -10.46 16.06 6.01
C GLY A 56 -10.46 14.55 5.76
N ARG A 57 -9.45 13.99 5.08
CA ARG A 57 -9.29 12.55 4.89
C ARG A 57 -8.18 12.01 5.79
N ARG A 58 -8.49 10.96 6.55
CA ARG A 58 -7.51 10.23 7.35
C ARG A 58 -6.68 9.33 6.44
N ALA A 59 -5.39 9.24 6.72
CA ALA A 59 -4.45 8.33 6.08
C ALA A 59 -3.35 7.93 7.05
N ARG A 60 -2.59 6.89 6.69
CA ARG A 60 -1.34 6.55 7.37
C ARG A 60 -0.18 6.90 6.45
N ARG A 61 0.72 7.75 6.94
CA ARG A 61 2.01 8.01 6.31
C ARG A 61 3.01 6.97 6.79
N HIS A 62 3.66 6.31 5.84
CA HIS A 62 4.68 5.31 6.07
C HIS A 62 6.03 5.90 5.63
N ASP A 63 6.96 6.01 6.56
CA ASP A 63 8.30 6.54 6.31
C ASP A 63 9.26 5.35 6.18
N PHE A 64 9.91 5.23 5.02
CA PHE A 64 10.90 4.19 4.70
C PHE A 64 12.27 4.81 4.43
N VAL A 65 13.33 4.07 4.76
CA VAL A 65 14.71 4.49 4.49
C VAL A 65 15.46 3.44 3.69
N ILE A 66 16.08 3.88 2.60
CA ILE A 66 17.08 3.12 1.85
C ILE A 66 18.45 3.64 2.31
N GLY A 67 19.01 2.98 3.33
CA GLY A 67 20.28 3.40 3.95
C GLY A 67 21.53 3.12 3.10
N ILE A 68 21.41 2.29 2.05
CA ILE A 68 22.48 2.01 1.09
C ILE A 68 22.32 2.84 -0.18
N PRO A 69 23.40 3.37 -0.77
CA PRO A 69 23.29 4.09 -2.03
C PRO A 69 22.79 3.20 -3.18
N VAL A 70 21.63 3.56 -3.73
CA VAL A 70 21.03 2.92 -4.90
C VAL A 70 20.76 3.95 -5.98
N ASN A 71 20.53 3.48 -7.20
CA ASN A 71 20.06 4.29 -8.30
C ASN A 71 18.54 4.50 -8.21
N ALA A 72 18.04 5.56 -8.86
CA ALA A 72 16.62 5.92 -8.81
C ALA A 72 15.70 4.83 -9.38
N TYR A 73 16.17 4.02 -10.33
CA TYR A 73 15.37 2.94 -10.92
C TYR A 73 15.12 1.77 -9.95
N SER A 74 15.88 1.67 -8.85
CA SER A 74 15.67 0.65 -7.80
C SER A 74 14.63 1.06 -6.76
N VAL A 75 14.09 2.27 -6.86
CA VAL A 75 13.03 2.76 -5.97
C VAL A 75 11.68 2.27 -6.51
N ALA A 76 10.97 1.48 -5.71
CA ALA A 76 9.65 0.97 -6.00
C ALA A 76 8.69 1.30 -4.86
N ILE A 77 7.42 1.53 -5.20
CA ILE A 77 6.34 1.80 -4.26
C ILE A 77 5.10 1.05 -4.74
N ALA A 78 4.41 0.39 -3.82
CA ALA A 78 3.12 -0.23 -4.04
C ALA A 78 2.17 0.15 -2.89
N ALA A 79 0.95 0.55 -3.24
CA ALA A 79 -0.07 0.92 -2.27
C ALA A 79 -1.45 0.46 -2.73
N GLY A 80 -2.27 -0.02 -1.80
CA GLY A 80 -3.66 -0.38 -2.08
C GLY A 80 -4.18 -1.49 -1.18
N ALA A 81 -5.27 -2.12 -1.60
CA ALA A 81 -5.85 -3.29 -0.94
C ALA A 81 -5.03 -4.56 -1.26
N LEU A 82 -3.76 -4.58 -0.83
CA LEU A 82 -2.85 -5.70 -1.05
C LEU A 82 -3.00 -6.70 0.10
N GLN A 83 -2.97 -7.99 -0.22
CA GLN A 83 -2.97 -9.05 0.78
C GLN A 83 -1.61 -9.72 0.80
N LEU A 84 -0.91 -9.61 1.93
CA LEU A 84 0.34 -10.32 2.15
C LEU A 84 0.06 -11.80 2.40
N ARG A 85 0.62 -12.66 1.57
CA ARG A 85 0.59 -14.12 1.76
C ARG A 85 1.96 -14.55 2.26
N TYR A 86 2.13 -14.65 3.57
CA TYR A 86 3.30 -15.31 4.16
C TYR A 86 2.91 -16.70 4.68
N PRO A 87 3.74 -17.73 4.48
CA PRO A 87 3.61 -18.98 5.23
C PRO A 87 3.71 -18.67 6.73
N GLY A 88 2.60 -18.81 7.47
CA GLY A 88 2.53 -18.57 8.91
C GLY A 88 1.95 -17.22 9.36
N TYR A 89 1.70 -16.27 8.46
CA TYR A 89 0.98 -15.03 8.82
C TYR A 89 -0.54 -15.29 8.78
N ARG A 90 -1.16 -15.40 9.95
CA ARG A 90 -2.63 -15.32 10.08
C ARG A 90 -2.99 -13.85 10.24
N ARG A 91 -3.76 -13.32 9.29
CA ARG A 91 -4.38 -12.01 9.42
C ARG A 91 -5.28 -12.04 10.67
N GLY A 92 -4.91 -11.31 11.71
CA GLY A 92 -5.76 -11.13 12.88
C GLY A 92 -6.99 -10.32 12.47
N GLY A 93 -8.12 -11.00 12.28
CA GLY A 93 -9.39 -10.35 11.99
C GLY A 93 -9.92 -10.57 10.58
N ASP A 94 -10.06 -11.82 10.15
CA ASP A 94 -11.08 -12.16 9.15
C ASP A 94 -12.46 -11.94 9.78
N LYS A 95 -12.96 -10.70 9.77
CA LYS A 95 -14.40 -10.49 9.62
C LYS A 95 -14.69 -10.58 8.13
N ILE A 96 -14.63 -11.79 7.59
CA ILE A 96 -15.32 -12.11 6.35
C ILE A 96 -16.78 -11.76 6.64
N GLY A 97 -17.27 -10.70 6.01
CA GLY A 97 -18.65 -10.31 6.05
C GLY A 97 -19.50 -11.52 5.72
N ALA A 98 -20.33 -11.93 6.67
CA ALA A 98 -21.46 -12.80 6.40
C ALA A 98 -22.42 -12.02 5.48
N GLN A 99 -22.18 -12.09 4.18
CA GLN A 99 -23.18 -11.78 3.18
C GLN A 99 -23.62 -13.08 2.52
N GLY A 100 -24.93 -13.35 2.60
CA GLY A 100 -25.63 -14.15 1.60
C GLY A 100 -26.00 -15.56 2.04
N GLY A 101 -27.12 -15.66 2.77
CA GLY A 101 -27.85 -16.91 2.97
C GLY A 101 -29.34 -16.63 3.15
N ALA A 102 -29.95 -15.95 2.19
CA ALA A 102 -31.40 -15.88 2.10
C ALA A 102 -31.93 -17.27 1.71
N THR A 103 -32.38 -18.05 2.68
CA THR A 103 -33.31 -19.16 2.44
C THR A 103 -34.72 -18.72 2.80
N ARG A 104 -35.49 -18.40 1.76
CA ARG A 104 -36.96 -18.42 1.80
C ARG A 104 -37.43 -19.88 1.96
N GLY A 105 -38.40 -20.07 2.85
CA GLY A 105 -39.23 -21.27 3.02
C GLY A 105 -39.73 -21.27 4.46
N GLY A 106 -41.02 -21.18 4.81
CA GLY A 106 -42.25 -21.52 4.09
C GLY A 106 -42.96 -22.62 4.90
N GLY A 107 -44.07 -22.27 5.57
CA GLY A 107 -44.98 -23.19 6.27
C GLY A 107 -44.48 -23.67 7.65
N GLY A 108 -45.27 -23.91 8.68
CA GLY A 108 -46.72 -23.93 8.88
C GLY A 108 -47.02 -24.72 10.17
N GLY A 109 -48.01 -24.26 10.94
CA GLY A 109 -48.91 -25.04 11.81
C GLY A 109 -48.40 -25.98 12.91
N GLY A 110 -48.96 -25.80 14.12
CA GLY A 110 -49.51 -26.92 14.91
C GLY A 110 -48.82 -27.23 16.24
N GLY A 111 -49.58 -27.11 17.34
CA GLY A 111 -49.24 -27.57 18.68
C GLY A 111 -49.81 -26.67 19.76
#